data_AF-A0AB36ZHK5-F1
#
_entry.id   AF-A0AB36ZHK5-F1
#
_cell.length_a   1.000
_cell.length_b   1.000
_cell.length_c   1.000
_cell.angle_alpha   90.00
_cell.angle_beta   90.00
_cell.angle_gamma   90.00
#
_symmetry.space_group_name_H-M   'P 1'
#
loop_
_entity.id
_entity.type
_entity.pdbx_description
1 polymer ?
#
loop_
_entity_poly.entity_id
_entity_poly.type
_entity_poly.pdbx_seq_one_letter_code
_entity_poly.pdbx_strand_id
1 'polypeptide(L)'
;MGIPKRDARGDADEAKRAIAWWRARYAHVMVGLSQWRRRADARRSRRARFRVLLAEVCGECSHPWVEHLADAGLVGSPVCSECVYELEHGFSSGPICHRPVPIDVLSRADAAAAAAGQGRSDQLVGGGRIRVAKEDRDASSIATLREATAALFFGLVQPRDVIALAADLLAAGSDGVSLVALASLYSSATPADVFDLSFAALIEAGARPLDRDGEEIPLLALRVACLRLLDGDWDLRSFSSWVHDRIGHEGPAAAQPLVEVDDELDARGIGAGERYRQKVLRLAATFLADTEGPASEDH
;
A
#
# COMPACT_ATOMS: atom_id res chain seq x y z
N MET A 1 -57.09 -18.92 16.60
CA MET A 1 -56.04 -17.88 16.46
C MET A 1 -55.26 -18.17 15.19
N GLY A 2 -55.52 -17.41 14.12
CA GLY A 2 -54.81 -17.52 12.85
C GLY A 2 -53.67 -16.52 12.82
N ILE A 3 -52.44 -17.00 12.59
CA ILE A 3 -51.26 -16.16 12.37
C ILE A 3 -51.44 -15.43 11.04
N PRO A 4 -51.32 -14.09 10.98
CA PRO A 4 -51.52 -13.37 9.73
C PRO A 4 -50.34 -13.64 8.78
N LYS A 5 -50.65 -14.09 7.56
CA LYS A 5 -49.69 -14.20 6.46
C LYS A 5 -49.29 -12.79 6.01
N ARG A 6 -48.00 -12.44 6.15
CA ARG A 6 -47.43 -11.24 5.52
C ARG A 6 -47.38 -11.44 3.99
N ASP A 7 -47.84 -10.44 3.26
CA ASP A 7 -47.90 -10.44 1.79
C ASP A 7 -46.51 -10.20 1.17
N ALA A 8 -45.96 -11.25 0.54
CA ALA A 8 -44.67 -11.24 -0.15
C ALA A 8 -44.54 -10.24 -1.32
N ARG A 9 -45.65 -9.61 -1.75
CA ARG A 9 -45.65 -8.56 -2.78
C ARG A 9 -45.22 -7.19 -2.24
N GLY A 10 -45.43 -6.92 -0.95
CA GLY A 10 -44.97 -5.68 -0.31
C GLY A 10 -43.44 -5.60 -0.22
N ASP A 11 -42.82 -6.70 0.21
CA ASP A 11 -41.35 -6.82 0.35
C ASP A 11 -40.60 -6.67 -0.98
N ALA A 12 -41.16 -7.19 -2.07
CA ALA A 12 -40.51 -7.11 -3.38
C ALA A 12 -40.49 -5.68 -3.96
N ASP A 13 -41.52 -4.89 -3.71
CA ASP A 13 -41.59 -3.49 -4.15
C ASP A 13 -40.86 -2.54 -3.19
N GLU A 14 -40.67 -2.93 -1.93
CA GLU A 14 -39.79 -2.24 -0.99
C GLU A 14 -38.30 -2.50 -1.31
N ALA A 15 -37.93 -3.75 -1.62
CA ALA A 15 -36.58 -4.10 -2.07
C ALA A 15 -36.20 -3.40 -3.38
N LYS A 16 -37.12 -3.32 -4.36
CA LYS A 16 -36.88 -2.58 -5.60
C LYS A 16 -36.70 -1.08 -5.36
N ARG A 17 -37.44 -0.48 -4.43
CA ARG A 17 -37.30 0.93 -4.05
C ARG A 17 -35.99 1.18 -3.29
N ALA A 18 -35.58 0.27 -2.42
CA ALA A 18 -34.28 0.31 -1.76
C ALA A 18 -33.11 0.19 -2.75
N ILE A 19 -33.19 -0.72 -3.72
CA ILE A 19 -32.18 -0.87 -4.79
C ILE A 19 -32.13 0.37 -5.70
N ALA A 20 -33.28 0.96 -6.03
CA ALA A 20 -33.35 2.17 -6.84
C ALA A 20 -32.77 3.39 -6.09
N TRP A 21 -33.08 3.53 -4.79
CA TRP A 21 -32.52 4.56 -3.92
C TRP A 21 -31.00 4.38 -3.74
N TRP A 22 -30.53 3.14 -3.55
CA TRP A 22 -29.10 2.81 -3.44
C TRP A 22 -28.36 3.11 -4.76
N ARG A 23 -28.90 2.71 -5.91
CA ARG A 23 -28.32 3.03 -7.23
C ARG A 23 -28.27 4.53 -7.49
N ALA A 24 -29.27 5.29 -7.07
CA ALA A 24 -29.29 6.75 -7.20
C ALA A 24 -28.27 7.42 -6.26
N ARG A 25 -28.13 6.92 -5.02
CA ARG A 25 -27.21 7.46 -4.01
C ARG A 25 -25.73 7.15 -4.29
N TYR A 26 -25.43 6.05 -4.98
CA TYR A 26 -24.07 5.61 -5.30
C TYR A 26 -23.72 5.65 -6.80
N ALA A 27 -24.56 6.25 -7.64
CA ALA A 27 -24.31 6.40 -9.08
C ALA A 27 -22.96 7.09 -9.37
N HIS A 28 -22.59 8.11 -8.58
CA HIS A 28 -21.32 8.80 -8.70
C HIS A 28 -20.11 7.90 -8.33
N VAL A 29 -20.29 6.97 -7.39
CA VAL A 29 -19.26 5.98 -7.00
C VAL A 29 -19.06 4.95 -8.11
N MET A 30 -20.15 4.49 -8.77
CA MET A 30 -20.09 3.55 -9.89
C MET A 30 -19.50 4.18 -11.17
N VAL A 31 -19.80 5.45 -11.46
CA VAL A 31 -19.14 6.20 -12.55
C VAL A 31 -17.65 6.39 -12.23
N GLY A 32 -17.33 6.69 -10.97
CA GLY A 32 -15.95 6.72 -10.45
C GLY A 32 -15.22 5.39 -10.63
N LEU A 33 -15.85 4.26 -10.34
CA LEU A 33 -15.32 2.90 -10.53
C LEU A 33 -15.05 2.58 -12.02
N SER A 34 -15.89 3.04 -12.95
CA SER A 34 -15.67 2.84 -14.39
C SER A 34 -14.52 3.69 -14.94
N GLN A 35 -14.38 4.93 -14.46
CA GLN A 35 -13.28 5.83 -14.81
C GLN A 35 -11.98 5.37 -14.13
N TRP A 36 -12.09 4.80 -12.93
CA TRP A 36 -11.01 4.16 -12.17
C TRP A 36 -10.53 2.89 -12.87
N ARG A 37 -11.41 2.03 -13.39
CA ARG A 37 -11.02 0.83 -14.15
C ARG A 37 -10.21 1.20 -15.38
N ARG A 38 -10.66 2.20 -16.15
CA ARG A 38 -9.91 2.75 -17.30
C ARG A 38 -8.55 3.33 -16.91
N ARG A 39 -8.45 4.04 -15.77
CA ARG A 39 -7.17 4.57 -15.25
C ARG A 39 -6.26 3.46 -14.70
N ALA A 40 -6.81 2.42 -14.10
CA ALA A 40 -6.07 1.25 -13.61
C ALA A 40 -5.54 0.39 -14.75
N ASP A 41 -6.34 0.16 -15.79
CA ASP A 41 -5.91 -0.48 -17.04
C ASP A 41 -4.81 0.33 -17.72
N ALA A 42 -4.98 1.65 -17.85
CA ALA A 42 -3.93 2.53 -18.38
C ALA A 42 -2.63 2.48 -17.56
N ARG A 43 -2.71 2.40 -16.22
CA ARG A 43 -1.55 2.25 -15.34
C ARG A 43 -0.89 0.87 -15.46
N ARG A 44 -1.67 -0.22 -15.57
CA ARG A 44 -1.17 -1.59 -15.82
C ARG A 44 -0.46 -1.68 -17.18
N SER A 45 -1.09 -1.17 -18.23
CA SER A 45 -0.50 -1.12 -19.57
C SER A 45 0.79 -0.29 -19.59
N ARG A 46 0.82 0.89 -18.93
CA ARG A 46 2.05 1.70 -18.81
C ARG A 46 3.15 0.95 -18.07
N ARG A 47 2.84 0.30 -16.93
CA ARG A 47 3.83 -0.47 -16.15
C ARG A 47 4.37 -1.68 -16.92
N ALA A 48 3.52 -2.39 -17.64
CA ALA A 48 3.93 -3.53 -18.47
C ALA A 48 4.87 -3.09 -19.60
N ARG A 49 4.59 -1.94 -20.23
CA ARG A 49 5.47 -1.30 -21.22
C ARG A 49 6.84 -0.94 -20.63
N PHE A 50 6.84 -0.25 -19.49
CA PHE A 50 8.06 0.18 -18.80
C PHE A 50 8.92 -1.00 -18.33
N ARG A 51 8.31 -2.10 -17.88
CA ARG A 51 9.05 -3.29 -17.46
C ARG A 51 9.89 -3.89 -18.60
N VAL A 52 9.37 -3.91 -19.83
CA VAL A 52 10.13 -4.39 -20.99
C VAL A 52 11.30 -3.45 -21.29
N LEU A 53 11.06 -2.14 -21.24
CA LEU A 53 12.08 -1.12 -21.54
C LEU A 53 13.18 -1.00 -20.47
N LEU A 54 12.87 -1.36 -19.22
CA LEU A 54 13.84 -1.42 -18.12
C LEU A 54 14.67 -2.71 -18.13
N ALA A 55 14.15 -3.80 -18.70
CA ALA A 55 14.80 -5.10 -18.69
C ALA A 55 15.94 -5.21 -19.72
N GLU A 56 15.94 -4.33 -20.71
CA GLU A 56 16.93 -4.31 -21.80
C GLU A 56 17.67 -2.97 -21.80
N VAL A 57 18.98 -3.02 -22.05
CA VAL A 57 19.86 -1.85 -22.03
C VAL A 57 20.36 -1.50 -23.43
N CYS A 58 20.68 -0.23 -23.63
CA CYS A 58 21.33 0.26 -24.84
C CYS A 58 22.75 -0.31 -24.95
N GLY A 59 23.10 -0.86 -26.11
CA GLY A 59 24.44 -1.42 -26.34
C GLY A 59 25.58 -0.40 -26.39
N GLU A 60 25.27 0.91 -26.44
CA GLU A 60 26.27 1.99 -26.47
C GLU A 60 26.53 2.62 -25.10
N CYS A 61 25.48 3.03 -24.38
CA CYS A 61 25.62 3.65 -23.06
C CYS A 61 25.36 2.71 -21.88
N SER A 62 24.87 1.49 -22.13
CA SER A 62 24.45 0.53 -21.09
C SER A 62 23.33 1.01 -20.17
N HIS A 63 22.73 2.17 -20.44
CA HIS A 63 21.53 2.64 -19.74
C HIS A 63 20.29 1.92 -20.26
N PRO A 64 19.24 1.73 -19.43
CA PRO A 64 18.01 1.09 -19.86
C PRO A 64 17.34 1.83 -21.02
N TRP A 65 16.67 1.10 -21.92
CA TRP A 65 15.99 1.73 -23.07
C TRP A 65 14.89 2.71 -22.69
N VAL A 66 14.40 2.68 -21.45
CA VAL A 66 13.46 3.68 -20.94
C VAL A 66 14.05 5.10 -20.96
N GLU A 67 15.36 5.24 -20.78
CA GLU A 67 16.08 6.52 -20.79
C GLU A 67 16.18 7.13 -22.19
N HIS A 68 15.81 6.38 -23.23
CA HIS A 68 15.80 6.82 -24.62
C HIS A 68 14.39 7.20 -25.10
N LEU A 69 13.39 7.16 -24.22
CA LEU A 69 12.04 7.67 -24.47
C LEU A 69 12.02 9.18 -24.20
N ALA A 70 12.26 9.99 -25.22
CA ALA A 70 12.39 11.44 -25.13
C ALA A 70 11.30 12.12 -24.28
N ASP A 71 11.72 12.78 -23.18
CA ASP A 71 10.92 13.76 -22.41
C ASP A 71 11.53 15.17 -22.42
N ALA A 72 12.57 15.43 -23.25
CA ALA A 72 13.25 16.72 -23.30
C ALA A 72 12.93 17.48 -24.59
N GLY A 73 11.69 17.97 -24.76
CA GLY A 73 11.32 19.19 -25.52
C GLY A 73 11.82 19.44 -26.97
N LEU A 74 12.61 18.56 -27.58
CA LEU A 74 13.27 18.75 -28.86
C LEU A 74 12.88 17.61 -29.79
N VAL A 75 11.94 17.92 -30.67
CA VAL A 75 11.51 17.03 -31.74
C VAL A 75 12.70 16.73 -32.66
N GLY A 76 13.18 15.49 -32.67
CA GLY A 76 14.09 14.99 -33.72
C GLY A 76 15.45 14.42 -33.27
N SER A 77 15.77 14.36 -31.99
CA SER A 77 16.99 13.68 -31.50
C SER A 77 16.68 12.83 -30.26
N PRO A 78 16.62 11.49 -30.36
CA PRO A 78 16.43 10.62 -29.22
C PRO A 78 17.71 10.63 -28.38
N VAL A 79 17.72 11.46 -27.35
CA VAL A 79 18.83 11.57 -26.42
C VAL A 79 18.54 10.71 -25.20
N CYS A 80 19.56 9.96 -24.73
CA CYS A 80 19.49 9.26 -23.45
C CYS A 80 19.47 10.27 -22.28
N SER A 81 18.40 10.30 -21.49
CA SER A 81 18.27 11.19 -20.32
C SER A 81 19.36 10.96 -19.28
N GLU A 82 19.75 9.70 -19.06
CA GLU A 82 20.79 9.36 -18.09
C GLU A 82 22.18 9.81 -18.56
N CYS A 83 22.50 9.71 -19.86
CA CYS A 83 23.74 10.25 -20.40
C CYS A 83 23.82 11.78 -20.25
N VAL A 84 22.69 12.48 -20.40
CA VAL A 84 22.62 13.93 -20.17
C VAL A 84 22.88 14.24 -18.70
N TYR A 85 22.20 13.52 -17.81
CA TYR A 85 22.36 13.67 -16.36
C TYR A 85 23.81 13.44 -15.92
N GLU A 86 24.44 12.36 -16.36
CA GLU A 86 25.83 12.03 -16.04
C GLU A 86 26.81 13.09 -16.53
N LEU A 87 26.57 13.66 -17.72
CA LEU A 87 27.40 14.75 -18.26
C LEU A 87 27.24 16.04 -17.45
N GLU A 88 26.00 16.43 -17.11
CA GLU A 88 25.71 17.65 -16.34
C GLU A 88 26.29 17.59 -14.91
N HIS A 89 26.38 16.40 -14.33
CA HIS A 89 26.85 16.19 -12.96
C HIS A 89 28.31 15.71 -12.88
N GLY A 90 29.02 15.66 -14.01
CA GLY A 90 30.44 15.30 -14.06
C GLY A 90 30.73 13.82 -13.76
N PHE A 91 29.72 12.95 -13.82
CA PHE A 91 29.89 11.50 -13.68
C PHE A 91 30.42 10.86 -14.96
N SER A 92 30.26 11.52 -16.11
CA SER A 92 30.79 11.07 -17.40
C SER A 92 31.47 12.21 -18.15
N SER A 93 32.54 11.87 -18.86
CA SER A 93 33.21 12.75 -19.84
C SER A 93 32.97 12.30 -21.29
N GLY A 94 32.12 11.28 -21.48
CA GLY A 94 31.84 10.65 -22.77
C GLY A 94 30.74 11.36 -23.58
N PRO A 95 30.60 11.05 -24.87
CA PRO A 95 29.54 11.61 -25.71
C PRO A 95 28.16 11.08 -25.29
N ILE A 96 27.15 11.94 -25.38
CA ILE A 96 25.76 11.58 -25.12
C ILE A 96 25.27 10.57 -26.16
N CYS A 97 24.61 9.50 -25.73
CA CYS A 97 24.05 8.51 -26.66
C CYS A 97 22.78 9.03 -27.34
N HIS A 98 22.73 8.89 -28.67
CA HIS A 98 21.62 9.33 -29.52
C HIS A 98 20.82 8.16 -30.14
N ARG A 99 20.90 6.96 -29.54
CA ARG A 99 20.25 5.78 -30.12
C ARG A 99 18.73 5.81 -29.92
N PRO A 100 17.93 5.63 -30.98
CA PRO A 100 16.51 5.36 -30.81
C PRO A 100 16.29 3.96 -30.23
N VAL A 101 15.21 3.80 -29.46
CA VAL A 101 14.78 2.49 -28.97
C VAL A 101 14.50 1.56 -30.17
N PRO A 102 15.07 0.33 -30.21
CA PRO A 102 14.82 -0.61 -31.29
C PRO A 102 13.33 -0.95 -31.46
N ILE A 103 12.90 -1.10 -32.73
CA ILE A 103 11.49 -1.36 -33.06
C ILE A 103 10.98 -2.66 -32.45
N ASP A 104 11.83 -3.68 -32.35
CA ASP A 104 11.47 -4.97 -31.74
C ASP A 104 11.25 -4.84 -30.21
N VAL A 105 12.07 -4.03 -29.52
CA VAL A 105 11.89 -3.70 -28.10
C VAL A 105 10.59 -2.93 -27.88
N LEU A 106 10.31 -1.93 -28.71
CA LEU A 106 9.04 -1.18 -28.68
C LEU A 106 7.84 -2.09 -28.93
N SER A 107 7.94 -2.97 -29.92
CA SER A 107 6.87 -3.92 -30.26
C SER A 107 6.57 -4.90 -29.11
N ARG A 108 7.63 -5.39 -28.41
CA ARG A 108 7.46 -6.21 -27.20
C ARG A 108 6.82 -5.42 -26.06
N ALA A 109 7.24 -4.17 -25.86
CA ALA A 109 6.72 -3.30 -24.81
C ALA A 109 5.23 -2.99 -25.03
N ASP A 110 4.83 -2.73 -26.27
CA ASP A 110 3.44 -2.45 -26.64
C ASP A 110 2.57 -3.72 -26.58
N ALA A 111 3.10 -4.89 -26.96
CA ALA A 111 2.42 -6.18 -26.79
C ALA A 111 2.18 -6.52 -25.31
N ALA A 112 3.16 -6.28 -24.43
CA ALA A 112 3.02 -6.43 -23.00
C ALA A 112 1.97 -5.47 -22.42
N ALA A 113 1.95 -4.22 -22.90
CA ALA A 113 0.96 -3.23 -22.52
C ALA A 113 -0.47 -3.63 -22.91
N ALA A 114 -0.64 -4.19 -24.11
CA ALA A 114 -1.92 -4.67 -24.62
C ALA A 114 -2.43 -5.90 -23.83
N ALA A 115 -1.54 -6.87 -23.55
CA ALA A 115 -1.88 -8.05 -22.76
C ALA A 115 -2.29 -7.70 -21.33
N ALA A 116 -1.65 -6.71 -20.71
CA ALA A 116 -1.96 -6.26 -19.35
C ALA A 116 -3.29 -5.49 -19.23
N GLY A 117 -3.82 -4.94 -20.33
CA GLY A 117 -5.10 -4.23 -20.37
C GLY A 117 -6.31 -5.16 -20.59
N GLN A 118 -6.09 -6.42 -20.96
CA GLN A 118 -7.13 -7.41 -21.24
C GLN A 118 -7.13 -8.50 -20.15
N GLY A 119 -7.62 -8.17 -18.95
CA GLY A 119 -7.67 -9.10 -17.82
C GLY A 119 -8.36 -10.43 -18.16
N ARG A 120 -7.59 -11.52 -18.12
CA ARG A 120 -8.02 -12.90 -18.43
C ARG A 120 -8.71 -13.49 -17.20
N SER A 121 -10.01 -13.78 -17.33
CA SER A 121 -10.94 -14.12 -16.25
C SER A 121 -11.00 -15.61 -15.88
N ASP A 122 -10.23 -16.50 -16.50
CA ASP A 122 -10.39 -17.93 -16.28
C ASP A 122 -9.01 -18.58 -16.11
N GLN A 123 -8.63 -18.90 -14.87
CA GLN A 123 -8.10 -20.22 -14.49
C GLN A 123 -7.46 -20.26 -13.08
N LEU A 124 -7.90 -21.27 -12.33
CA LEU A 124 -7.22 -22.03 -11.26
C LEU A 124 -7.83 -21.97 -9.85
N VAL A 125 -8.84 -22.83 -9.73
CA VAL A 125 -9.11 -23.74 -8.60
C VAL A 125 -7.82 -24.40 -8.10
N GLY A 126 -7.61 -24.43 -6.78
CA GLY A 126 -6.55 -25.24 -6.16
C GLY A 126 -6.50 -25.05 -4.65
N GLY A 127 -7.20 -25.92 -3.91
CA GLY A 127 -7.32 -25.85 -2.46
C GLY A 127 -6.05 -26.26 -1.71
N GLY A 128 -5.83 -25.60 -0.57
CA GLY A 128 -4.84 -26.00 0.43
C GLY A 128 -5.26 -25.48 1.80
N ARG A 129 -5.75 -26.38 2.67
CA ARG A 129 -6.06 -26.09 4.07
C ARG A 129 -4.76 -25.92 4.85
N ILE A 130 -4.63 -24.83 5.61
CA ILE A 130 -3.62 -24.72 6.67
C ILE A 130 -4.31 -24.32 7.98
N ARG A 131 -3.79 -24.89 9.06
CA ARG A 131 -4.38 -25.07 10.39
C ARG A 131 -4.51 -23.76 11.16
N VAL A 132 -5.69 -23.57 11.75
CA VAL A 132 -5.97 -22.55 12.78
C VAL A 132 -5.37 -23.04 14.10
N ALA A 133 -4.38 -22.31 14.61
CA ALA A 133 -4.01 -22.34 16.02
C ALA A 133 -4.73 -21.18 16.72
N LYS A 134 -5.26 -21.48 17.89
CA LYS A 134 -6.29 -20.78 18.63
C LYS A 134 -5.65 -19.98 19.76
N GLU A 135 -5.88 -18.66 19.76
CA GLU A 135 -6.07 -17.71 20.89
C GLU A 135 -5.46 -16.35 20.56
N ASP A 136 -6.20 -15.52 19.83
CA ASP A 136 -6.07 -14.06 19.94
C ASP A 136 -7.37 -13.40 19.45
N ARG A 137 -8.40 -13.39 20.29
CA ARG A 137 -9.73 -12.85 19.92
C ARG A 137 -9.80 -11.32 19.97
N ASP A 138 -8.76 -10.65 20.44
CA ASP A 138 -8.66 -9.19 20.53
C ASP A 138 -7.67 -8.56 19.53
N ALA A 139 -6.82 -9.35 18.87
CA ALA A 139 -5.79 -8.81 17.96
C ALA A 139 -6.33 -8.35 16.59
N SER A 140 -7.49 -8.86 16.16
CA SER A 140 -8.11 -8.52 14.88
C SER A 140 -9.22 -7.48 15.06
N SER A 141 -8.87 -6.21 14.96
CA SER A 141 -9.83 -5.09 14.96
C SER A 141 -9.73 -4.25 13.69
N ILE A 142 -10.76 -3.43 13.42
CA ILE A 142 -10.71 -2.39 12.37
C ILE A 142 -9.53 -1.43 12.61
N ALA A 143 -9.20 -1.14 13.88
CA ALA A 143 -8.02 -0.34 14.24
C ALA A 143 -6.73 -1.04 13.79
N THR A 144 -6.65 -2.36 13.97
CA THR A 144 -5.54 -3.18 13.45
C THR A 144 -5.46 -3.11 11.91
N LEU A 145 -6.58 -3.04 11.20
CA LEU A 145 -6.56 -2.88 9.73
C LEU A 145 -6.03 -1.50 9.30
N ARG A 146 -6.32 -0.43 10.05
CA ARG A 146 -5.76 0.91 9.79
C ARG A 146 -4.24 0.90 9.93
N GLU A 147 -3.76 0.36 11.05
CA GLU A 147 -2.34 0.25 11.35
C GLU A 147 -1.61 -0.64 10.34
N ALA A 148 -2.17 -1.80 10.00
CA ALA A 148 -1.61 -2.70 8.98
C ALA A 148 -1.56 -2.04 7.60
N THR A 149 -2.56 -1.23 7.26
CA THR A 149 -2.58 -0.47 6.00
C THR A 149 -1.51 0.62 6.00
N ALA A 150 -1.32 1.36 7.09
CA ALA A 150 -0.24 2.33 7.22
C ALA A 150 1.15 1.66 7.19
N ALA A 151 1.31 0.54 7.89
CA ALA A 151 2.54 -0.25 7.90
C ALA A 151 2.90 -0.78 6.50
N LEU A 152 1.92 -1.17 5.69
CA LEU A 152 2.14 -1.57 4.30
C LEU A 152 2.71 -0.42 3.46
N PHE A 153 2.30 0.83 3.73
CA PHE A 153 2.78 2.03 3.03
C PHE A 153 4.29 2.23 3.20
N PHE A 154 4.82 1.92 4.39
CA PHE A 154 6.24 1.99 4.68
C PHE A 154 6.98 0.65 4.53
N GLY A 155 6.32 -0.38 3.99
CA GLY A 155 6.92 -1.69 3.75
C GLY A 155 7.25 -2.48 5.02
N LEU A 156 6.66 -2.12 6.17
CA LEU A 156 6.80 -2.87 7.43
C LEU A 156 6.13 -4.24 7.36
N VAL A 157 5.05 -4.33 6.58
CA VAL A 157 4.29 -5.55 6.31
C VAL A 157 4.13 -5.74 4.80
N GLN A 158 3.79 -6.95 4.39
CA GLN A 158 3.57 -7.32 3.00
C GLN A 158 2.07 -7.34 2.66
N PRO A 159 1.69 -7.23 1.38
CA PRO A 159 0.29 -7.34 0.93
C PRO A 159 -0.45 -8.55 1.51
N ARG A 160 0.23 -9.71 1.56
CA ARG A 160 -0.33 -10.96 2.11
C ARG A 160 -0.73 -10.87 3.59
N ASP A 161 -0.03 -10.05 4.37
CA ASP A 161 -0.26 -9.95 5.82
C ASP A 161 -1.55 -9.17 6.08
N VAL A 162 -1.81 -8.12 5.29
CA VAL A 162 -3.07 -7.36 5.32
C VAL A 162 -4.24 -8.19 4.81
N ILE A 163 -4.02 -9.00 3.76
CA ILE A 163 -5.04 -9.92 3.23
C ILE A 163 -5.41 -10.97 4.28
N ALA A 164 -4.42 -11.53 4.99
CA ALA A 164 -4.66 -12.47 6.08
C ALA A 164 -5.46 -11.82 7.22
N LEU A 165 -5.08 -10.62 7.64
CA LEU A 165 -5.83 -9.85 8.65
C LEU A 165 -7.28 -9.60 8.23
N ALA A 166 -7.52 -9.29 6.95
CA ALA A 166 -8.88 -9.12 6.44
C ALA A 166 -9.70 -10.42 6.53
N ALA A 167 -9.08 -11.58 6.26
CA ALA A 167 -9.73 -12.87 6.44
C ALA A 167 -10.03 -13.18 7.91
N ASP A 168 -9.12 -12.82 8.83
CA ASP A 168 -9.32 -12.99 10.27
C ASP A 168 -10.46 -12.10 10.79
N LEU A 169 -10.58 -10.86 10.30
CA LEU A 169 -11.71 -9.97 10.62
C LEU A 169 -13.06 -10.54 10.15
N LEU A 170 -13.11 -11.14 8.97
CA LEU A 170 -14.32 -11.85 8.49
C LEU A 170 -14.64 -13.05 9.38
N ALA A 171 -13.63 -13.83 9.78
CA ALA A 171 -13.80 -14.97 10.68
C ALA A 171 -14.25 -14.56 12.09
N ALA A 172 -13.85 -13.36 12.53
CA ALA A 172 -14.28 -12.74 13.78
C ALA A 172 -15.71 -12.14 13.70
N GLY A 173 -16.32 -12.12 12.52
CA GLY A 173 -17.72 -11.72 12.32
C GLY A 173 -17.90 -10.28 11.83
N SER A 174 -16.83 -9.58 11.47
CA SER A 174 -16.96 -8.33 10.71
C SER A 174 -17.47 -8.64 9.30
N ASP A 175 -18.48 -7.92 8.83
CA ASP A 175 -19.04 -8.10 7.50
C ASP A 175 -18.95 -6.81 6.67
N GLY A 176 -18.62 -6.95 5.39
CA GLY A 176 -18.45 -5.82 4.49
C GLY A 176 -17.99 -6.30 3.12
N VAL A 177 -18.59 -5.78 2.06
CA VAL A 177 -18.29 -6.20 0.68
C VAL A 177 -16.83 -5.91 0.34
N SER A 178 -16.32 -4.77 0.79
CA SER A 178 -14.92 -4.37 0.56
C SER A 178 -13.95 -5.21 1.38
N LEU A 179 -14.33 -5.59 2.60
CA LEU A 179 -13.52 -6.49 3.45
C LEU A 179 -13.46 -7.90 2.87
N VAL A 180 -14.58 -8.41 2.35
CA VAL A 180 -14.63 -9.68 1.59
C VAL A 180 -13.74 -9.60 0.35
N ALA A 181 -13.81 -8.50 -0.41
CA ALA A 181 -12.97 -8.31 -1.58
C ALA A 181 -11.47 -8.26 -1.23
N LEU A 182 -11.11 -7.58 -0.12
CA LEU A 182 -9.74 -7.52 0.39
C LEU A 182 -9.22 -8.90 0.78
N ALA A 183 -9.99 -9.67 1.55
CA ALA A 183 -9.64 -11.02 1.96
C ALA A 183 -9.59 -12.01 0.78
N SER A 184 -10.29 -11.70 -0.32
CA SER A 184 -10.33 -12.51 -1.54
C SER A 184 -9.23 -12.14 -2.54
N LEU A 185 -8.36 -11.19 -2.21
CA LEU A 185 -7.23 -10.87 -3.06
C LEU A 185 -6.28 -12.06 -3.19
N TYR A 186 -5.67 -12.15 -4.36
CA TYR A 186 -4.69 -13.17 -4.69
C TYR A 186 -3.35 -12.89 -3.99
N SER A 187 -2.55 -13.94 -3.76
CA SER A 187 -1.27 -13.83 -3.02
C SER A 187 -0.23 -12.93 -3.70
N SER A 188 -0.35 -12.71 -5.01
CA SER A 188 0.49 -11.77 -5.77
C SER A 188 -0.11 -10.37 -5.91
N ALA A 189 -1.13 -10.02 -5.10
CA ALA A 189 -1.74 -8.70 -5.11
C ALA A 189 -0.69 -7.63 -4.84
N THR A 190 -0.80 -6.52 -5.56
CA THR A 190 0.15 -5.42 -5.38
C THR A 190 -0.22 -4.63 -4.13
N PRO A 191 0.75 -3.92 -3.51
CA PRO A 191 0.43 -3.00 -2.41
C PRO A 191 -0.68 -2.00 -2.75
N ALA A 192 -0.75 -1.55 -4.02
CA ALA A 192 -1.79 -0.64 -4.48
C ALA A 192 -3.20 -1.26 -4.43
N ASP A 193 -3.35 -2.53 -4.82
CA ASP A 193 -4.64 -3.22 -4.76
C ASP A 193 -5.10 -3.39 -3.30
N VAL A 194 -4.15 -3.72 -2.42
CA VAL A 194 -4.39 -3.86 -0.97
C VAL A 194 -4.74 -2.52 -0.35
N PHE A 195 -4.04 -1.43 -0.67
CA PHE A 195 -4.41 -0.10 -0.18
C PHE A 195 -5.83 0.26 -0.58
N ASP A 196 -6.15 0.24 -1.87
CA ASP A 196 -7.46 0.69 -2.36
C ASP A 196 -8.61 -0.07 -1.67
N LEU A 197 -8.46 -1.39 -1.48
CA LEU A 197 -9.47 -2.22 -0.81
C LEU A 197 -9.48 -2.07 0.72
N SER A 198 -8.32 -1.87 1.36
CA SER A 198 -8.26 -1.52 2.78
C SER A 198 -8.96 -0.20 3.06
N PHE A 199 -8.72 0.83 2.26
CA PHE A 199 -9.42 2.12 2.39
C PHE A 199 -10.94 1.96 2.23
N ALA A 200 -11.38 1.19 1.24
CA ALA A 200 -12.80 0.92 1.04
C ALA A 200 -13.42 0.15 2.23
N ALA A 201 -12.73 -0.86 2.75
CA ALA A 201 -13.17 -1.61 3.93
C ALA A 201 -13.24 -0.75 5.19
N LEU A 202 -12.26 0.14 5.41
CA LEU A 202 -12.28 1.09 6.52
C LEU A 202 -13.47 2.05 6.42
N ILE A 203 -13.72 2.63 5.24
CA ILE A 203 -14.87 3.53 5.02
C ILE A 203 -16.20 2.80 5.20
N GLU A 204 -16.33 1.58 4.70
CA GLU A 204 -17.53 0.75 4.83
C GLU A 204 -17.82 0.42 6.30
N ALA A 205 -16.78 0.18 7.09
CA ALA A 205 -16.88 -0.02 8.55
C ALA A 205 -17.13 1.28 9.34
N GLY A 206 -17.34 2.42 8.66
CA GLY A 206 -17.59 3.71 9.30
C GLY A 206 -16.34 4.43 9.80
N ALA A 207 -15.13 3.92 9.54
CA ALA A 207 -13.90 4.60 9.90
C ALA A 207 -13.63 5.79 8.97
N ARG A 208 -12.98 6.83 9.49
CA ARG A 208 -12.51 7.96 8.69
C ARG A 208 -11.49 7.48 7.65
N PRO A 209 -11.52 7.96 6.39
CA PRO A 209 -10.43 7.70 5.45
C PRO A 209 -9.07 8.07 6.06
N LEU A 210 -8.03 7.26 5.83
CA LEU A 210 -6.67 7.64 6.25
C LEU A 210 -6.25 8.90 5.48
N ASP A 211 -5.73 9.89 6.19
CA ASP A 211 -5.16 11.06 5.54
C ASP A 211 -3.82 10.70 4.90
N ARG A 212 -3.80 10.69 3.56
CA ARG A 212 -2.61 10.31 2.78
C ARG A 212 -1.52 11.36 2.75
N ASP A 213 -1.92 12.62 2.91
CA ASP A 213 -1.04 13.76 2.80
C ASP A 213 -0.70 14.36 4.18
N GLY A 214 -1.36 13.84 5.23
CA GLY A 214 -1.16 14.23 6.62
C GLY A 214 -0.23 13.29 7.40
N GLU A 215 -0.11 13.58 8.69
CA GLU A 215 0.78 12.87 9.62
C GLU A 215 0.24 11.51 10.08
N GLU A 216 -1.00 11.17 9.75
CA GLU A 216 -1.68 9.98 10.28
C GLU A 216 -1.00 8.67 9.85
N ILE A 217 -0.66 8.52 8.56
CA ILE A 217 -0.03 7.31 8.04
C ILE A 217 1.36 7.05 8.67
N PRO A 218 2.30 8.02 8.73
CA PRO A 218 3.57 7.79 9.43
C PRO A 218 3.40 7.47 10.92
N LEU A 219 2.46 8.10 11.62
CA LEU A 219 2.22 7.83 13.04
C LEU A 219 1.66 6.42 13.27
N LEU A 220 0.68 5.98 12.47
CA LEU A 220 0.13 4.62 12.55
C LEU A 220 1.17 3.55 12.19
N ALA A 221 2.04 3.80 11.20
CA ALA A 221 3.13 2.90 10.88
C ALA A 221 4.17 2.83 12.02
N LEU A 222 4.47 3.96 12.66
CA LEU A 222 5.37 4.02 13.81
C LEU A 222 4.80 3.26 15.02
N ARG A 223 3.47 3.26 15.22
CA ARG A 223 2.83 2.42 16.25
C ARG A 223 3.15 0.94 16.03
N VAL A 224 3.00 0.44 14.80
CA VAL A 224 3.35 -0.94 14.45
C VAL A 224 4.84 -1.23 14.72
N ALA A 225 5.74 -0.31 14.35
CA ALA A 225 7.17 -0.48 14.63
C ALA A 225 7.47 -0.50 16.14
N CYS A 226 6.80 0.35 16.94
CA CYS A 226 6.95 0.36 18.40
C CYS A 226 6.49 -0.95 19.04
N LEU A 227 5.35 -1.50 18.59
CA LEU A 227 4.88 -2.80 19.05
C LEU A 227 5.91 -3.90 18.78
N ARG A 228 6.45 -3.97 17.56
CA ARG A 228 7.51 -4.95 17.21
C ARG A 228 8.78 -4.79 18.04
N LEU A 229 9.17 -3.56 18.39
CA LEU A 229 10.30 -3.33 19.30
C LEU A 229 9.99 -3.85 20.72
N LEU A 230 8.79 -3.58 21.23
CA LEU A 230 8.37 -3.98 22.58
C LEU A 230 8.19 -5.50 22.70
N ASP A 231 7.69 -6.15 21.66
CA ASP A 231 7.55 -7.61 21.56
C ASP A 231 8.89 -8.31 21.37
N GLY A 232 9.95 -7.55 21.04
CA GLY A 232 11.29 -8.08 20.81
C GLY A 232 11.50 -8.68 19.41
N ASP A 233 10.51 -8.54 18.52
CA ASP A 233 10.63 -8.90 17.10
C ASP A 233 11.71 -8.07 16.39
N TRP A 234 11.86 -6.81 16.81
CA TRP A 234 12.88 -5.89 16.32
C TRP A 234 13.89 -5.57 17.43
N ASP A 235 15.18 -5.62 17.08
CA ASP A 235 16.21 -5.06 17.95
C ASP A 235 16.23 -3.52 17.87
N LEU A 236 16.96 -2.91 18.81
CA LEU A 236 17.01 -1.45 18.95
C LEU A 236 17.60 -0.76 17.70
N ARG A 237 18.59 -1.37 17.04
CA ARG A 237 19.23 -0.75 15.88
C ARG A 237 18.34 -0.85 14.65
N SER A 238 17.75 -2.02 14.43
CA SER A 238 16.79 -2.24 13.35
C SER A 238 15.61 -1.27 13.46
N PHE A 239 15.10 -1.06 14.68
CA PHE A 239 14.07 -0.07 14.96
C PHE A 239 14.56 1.35 14.70
N SER A 240 15.65 1.79 15.33
CA SER A 240 16.11 3.19 15.25
C SER A 240 16.44 3.60 13.82
N SER A 241 17.16 2.75 13.09
CA SER A 241 17.54 3.04 11.71
C SER A 241 16.30 3.06 10.80
N TRP A 242 15.31 2.19 11.02
CA TRP A 242 14.07 2.28 10.25
C TRP A 242 13.30 3.58 10.53
N VAL A 243 13.17 3.98 11.80
CA VAL A 243 12.46 5.23 12.15
C VAL A 243 13.18 6.43 11.54
N HIS A 244 14.50 6.47 11.62
CA HIS A 244 15.32 7.53 11.05
C HIS A 244 15.23 7.57 9.52
N ASP A 245 15.36 6.43 8.83
CA ASP A 245 15.34 6.36 7.36
C ASP A 245 13.95 6.62 6.77
N ARG A 246 12.88 6.20 7.44
CA ARG A 246 11.52 6.18 6.88
C ARG A 246 10.64 7.30 7.36
N ILE A 247 10.77 7.73 8.61
CA ILE A 247 10.01 8.86 9.16
C ILE A 247 10.85 10.14 9.07
N GLY A 248 12.11 10.07 9.53
CA GLY A 248 13.08 11.14 9.41
C GLY A 248 12.76 12.41 10.22
N HIS A 249 13.73 13.32 10.22
CA HIS A 249 13.67 14.59 10.99
C HIS A 249 12.63 15.58 10.45
N GLU A 250 12.20 15.41 9.20
CA GLU A 250 11.12 16.19 8.58
C GLU A 250 9.73 15.56 8.81
N GLY A 251 9.67 14.44 9.55
CA GLY A 251 8.44 13.74 9.88
C GLY A 251 7.62 14.39 11.01
N PRO A 252 6.50 13.76 11.42
CA PRO A 252 5.61 14.29 12.44
C PRO A 252 6.31 14.64 13.75
N ALA A 253 5.93 15.75 14.38
CA ALA A 253 6.55 16.21 15.62
C ALA A 253 6.49 15.16 16.75
N ALA A 254 5.41 14.39 16.82
CA ALA A 254 5.24 13.32 17.81
C ALA A 254 6.20 12.13 17.62
N ALA A 255 6.78 11.96 16.43
CA ALA A 255 7.73 10.89 16.13
C ALA A 255 9.19 11.27 16.44
N GLN A 256 9.49 12.57 16.54
CA GLN A 256 10.86 13.08 16.64
C GLN A 256 11.68 12.50 17.81
N PRO A 257 11.13 12.29 19.02
CA PRO A 257 11.88 11.65 20.11
C PRO A 257 12.37 10.23 19.79
N LEU A 258 11.73 9.52 18.86
CA LEU A 258 12.13 8.19 18.39
C LEU A 258 13.06 8.25 17.17
N VAL A 259 12.94 9.28 16.33
CA VAL A 259 13.85 9.55 15.20
C VAL A 259 15.26 9.84 15.70
N GLU A 260 15.40 10.67 16.73
CA GLU A 260 16.70 11.06 17.32
C GLU A 260 17.51 9.88 17.90
N VAL A 261 16.86 8.73 18.15
CA VAL A 261 17.51 7.56 18.75
C VAL A 261 18.67 7.06 17.92
N ASP A 262 18.54 7.05 16.59
CA ASP A 262 19.59 6.55 15.69
C ASP A 262 20.83 7.43 15.73
N ASP A 263 20.66 8.75 15.67
CA ASP A 263 21.74 9.74 15.82
C ASP A 263 22.40 9.63 17.20
N GLU A 264 21.61 9.49 18.27
CA GLU A 264 22.17 9.34 19.60
C GLU A 264 22.90 7.97 19.79
N LEU A 265 22.54 6.93 19.02
CA LEU A 265 23.26 5.66 19.00
C LEU A 265 24.60 5.80 18.27
N ASP A 266 24.59 6.45 17.10
CA ASP A 266 25.80 6.70 16.32
C ASP A 266 26.81 7.57 17.09
N ALA A 267 26.33 8.59 17.81
CA ALA A 267 27.17 9.42 18.67
C ALA A 267 27.79 8.66 19.86
N ARG A 268 27.14 7.59 20.35
CA ARG A 268 27.59 6.80 21.51
C ARG A 268 28.48 5.61 21.15
N GLY A 269 28.50 5.16 19.88
CA GLY A 269 29.26 3.99 19.44
C GLY A 269 28.72 2.65 19.99
N ILE A 270 29.57 1.61 20.11
CA ILE A 270 29.23 0.20 20.49
C ILE A 270 28.79 0.08 21.98
N GLY A 271 28.26 1.14 22.58
CA GLY A 271 28.09 1.30 24.02
C GLY A 271 26.68 1.67 24.47
N ALA A 272 25.66 1.46 23.65
CA ALA A 272 24.27 1.59 24.09
C ALA A 272 23.91 0.47 25.07
N GLY A 273 24.33 0.63 26.33
CA GLY A 273 24.07 -0.34 27.39
C GLY A 273 22.58 -0.47 27.70
N GLU A 274 22.24 -1.47 28.52
CA GLU A 274 20.86 -1.82 28.89
C GLU A 274 20.02 -0.61 29.35
N ARG A 275 20.63 0.33 30.07
CA ARG A 275 19.96 1.56 30.52
C ARG A 275 19.41 2.41 29.36
N TYR A 276 20.14 2.49 28.25
CA TYR A 276 19.71 3.23 27.08
C TYR A 276 18.60 2.49 26.32
N ARG A 277 18.73 1.17 26.16
CA ARG A 277 17.65 0.32 25.63
C ARG A 277 16.35 0.54 26.42
N GLN A 278 16.42 0.53 27.75
CA GLN A 278 15.27 0.80 28.61
C GLN A 278 14.70 2.22 28.47
N LYS A 279 15.52 3.24 28.13
CA LYS A 279 15.03 4.58 27.79
C LYS A 279 14.18 4.52 26.52
N VAL A 280 14.68 3.86 25.47
CA VAL A 280 13.98 3.78 24.18
C VAL A 280 12.69 2.96 24.27
N LEU A 281 12.71 1.84 25.00
CA LEU A 281 11.48 1.05 25.24
C LEU A 281 10.41 1.89 25.96
N ARG A 282 10.79 2.73 26.92
CA ARG A 282 9.85 3.66 27.55
C ARG A 282 9.32 4.71 26.57
N LEU A 283 10.17 5.26 25.70
CA LEU A 283 9.72 6.21 24.67
C LEU A 283 8.70 5.57 23.72
N ALA A 284 8.95 4.34 23.27
CA ALA A 284 8.02 3.59 22.42
C ALA A 284 6.68 3.34 23.13
N ALA A 285 6.72 2.93 24.40
CA ALA A 285 5.51 2.73 25.20
C ALA A 285 4.73 4.03 25.43
N THR A 286 5.41 5.14 25.72
CA THR A 286 4.78 6.46 25.85
C THR A 286 4.14 6.90 24.53
N PHE A 287 4.86 6.74 23.41
CA PHE A 287 4.32 7.05 22.09
C PHE A 287 3.03 6.27 21.80
N LEU A 288 2.98 4.96 22.12
CA LEU A 288 1.77 4.15 21.94
C LEU A 288 0.61 4.65 22.81
N ALA A 289 0.88 5.02 24.07
CA ALA A 289 -0.15 5.54 24.97
C ALA A 289 -0.69 6.91 24.51
N ASP A 290 0.17 7.79 24.02
CA ASP A 290 -0.21 9.14 23.57
C ASP A 290 -0.95 9.13 22.22
N THR A 291 -0.77 8.06 21.43
CA THR A 291 -1.38 7.91 20.10
C THR A 291 -2.55 6.92 20.05
N GLU A 292 -2.91 6.30 21.18
CA GLU A 292 -4.24 5.71 21.33
C GLU A 292 -5.25 6.85 21.34
N GLY A 293 -5.93 7.06 20.20
CA GLY A 293 -7.06 7.98 20.14
C GLY A 293 -8.13 7.59 21.18
N PRO A 294 -8.93 8.55 21.69
CA PRO A 294 -10.01 8.21 22.60
C PRO A 294 -10.91 7.16 21.93
N ALA A 295 -11.07 6.02 22.59
CA ALA A 295 -12.07 5.03 22.20
C ALA A 295 -13.41 5.77 22.10
N SER A 296 -13.91 5.92 20.87
CA SER A 296 -15.29 6.27 20.51
C SER A 296 -16.18 6.67 21.69
N GLU A 297 -16.25 7.97 22.01
CA GLU A 297 -17.43 8.47 22.71
C GLU A 297 -18.57 8.53 21.69
N ASP A 298 -19.54 7.64 21.90
CA ASP A 298 -20.84 7.60 21.25
C ASP A 298 -21.52 8.98 21.29
N HIS A 299 -21.89 9.52 20.12
CA HIS A 299 -23.01 10.45 19.96
C HIS A 299 -23.70 10.30 18.59
#